data_AF-A0A9X1QMZ6-F1
#
_entry.id   AF-A0A9X1QMZ6-F1
#
_cell.length_a   1.000
_cell.length_b   1.000
_cell.length_c   1.000
_cell.angle_alpha   90.00
_cell.angle_beta   90.00
_cell.angle_gamma   90.00
#
_symmetry.space_group_name_H-M   'P 1'
#
loop_
_entity.id
_entity.type
_entity.pdbx_description
1 polymer ?
#
loop_
_entity_poly.entity_id
_entity_poly.type
_entity_poly.pdbx_seq_one_letter_code
_entity_poly.pdbx_strand_id
1 'polypeptide(L)'
;MSLIVMPLIAMVILQYGSYFRARSHGEVFTLLADKVTSRALDYGLCLSQFCVGFVMLAGAGANLHQQFGAPLWVGSTLMLVLVLVVGMLDVDRVTRVISAITPLMVLLLIVAAVFALTHPMLEVSEASAMA
;
A
#
# COMPACT_ATOMS: atom_id res chain seq x y z
N MET A 1 -14.68 -16.64 -1.78
CA MET A 1 -15.59 -15.51 -1.47
C MET A 1 -14.94 -14.14 -1.62
N SER A 2 -13.69 -13.92 -1.16
CA SER A 2 -13.00 -12.61 -1.27
C SER A 2 -12.80 -12.08 -2.70
N LEU A 3 -12.67 -12.98 -3.69
CA LEU A 3 -12.47 -12.64 -5.10
C LEU A 3 -13.59 -11.77 -5.71
N ILE A 4 -14.82 -11.84 -5.16
CA ILE A 4 -15.99 -11.11 -5.66
C ILE A 4 -16.37 -9.96 -4.72
N VAL A 5 -16.16 -10.14 -3.41
CA VAL A 5 -16.55 -9.15 -2.39
C VAL A 5 -15.71 -7.88 -2.48
N MET A 6 -14.39 -7.97 -2.65
CA MET A 6 -13.52 -6.81 -2.77
C MET A 6 -13.84 -5.92 -3.98
N PRO A 7 -14.01 -6.44 -5.21
CA PRO A 7 -14.37 -5.60 -6.36
C PRO A 7 -15.78 -5.03 -6.25
N LEU A 8 -16.74 -5.74 -5.64
CA LEU A 8 -18.09 -5.20 -5.38
C LEU A 8 -18.04 -3.99 -4.45
N ILE A 9 -17.35 -4.12 -3.31
CA ILE A 9 -17.20 -3.02 -2.35
C ILE A 9 -16.47 -1.84 -3.01
N ALA A 10 -15.39 -2.11 -3.76
CA ALA A 10 -14.67 -1.07 -4.49
C ALA A 10 -15.56 -0.34 -5.51
N MET A 11 -16.41 -1.06 -6.24
CA MET A 11 -17.36 -0.46 -7.17
C MET A 11 -18.36 0.47 -6.46
N VAL A 12 -18.92 0.04 -5.33
CA VAL A 12 -19.85 0.84 -4.52
C VAL A 12 -19.16 2.11 -3.99
N ILE A 13 -17.93 1.99 -3.47
CA ILE A 13 -17.15 3.14 -3.00
C ILE A 13 -16.87 4.13 -4.14
N LEU A 14 -16.47 3.63 -5.32
CA LEU A 14 -16.21 4.47 -6.49
C LEU A 14 -17.48 5.16 -7.01
N GLN A 15 -18.64 4.50 -6.97
CA GLN A 15 -19.92 5.09 -7.34
C GLN A 15 -20.28 6.25 -6.42
N TYR A 16 -20.21 6.05 -5.10
CA TYR A 16 -20.47 7.12 -4.14
C TYR A 16 -19.42 8.24 -4.24
N GLY A 17 -18.14 7.92 -4.42
CA GLY A 17 -17.08 8.92 -4.63
C GLY A 17 -17.32 9.78 -5.89
N SER A 18 -17.74 9.16 -6.99
CA SER A 18 -18.10 9.87 -8.23
C SER A 18 -19.36 10.73 -8.08
N TYR A 19 -20.38 10.20 -7.39
CA TYR A 19 -21.66 10.87 -7.18
C TYR A 19 -21.54 12.12 -6.30
N PHE A 20 -20.82 12.04 -5.18
CA PHE A 20 -20.67 13.17 -4.26
C PHE A 20 -19.63 14.20 -4.71
N ARG A 21 -18.75 13.85 -5.65
CA ARG A 21 -17.72 14.74 -6.23
C ARG A 21 -16.90 15.51 -5.18
N ALA A 22 -16.87 14.97 -3.96
CA ALA A 22 -16.34 15.60 -2.77
C ALA A 22 -14.82 15.72 -2.89
N ARG A 23 -14.29 16.91 -2.60
CA ARG A 23 -12.84 17.17 -2.69
C ARG A 23 -12.10 16.70 -1.44
N SER A 24 -12.82 16.26 -0.40
CA SER A 24 -12.26 15.74 0.85
C SER A 24 -13.06 14.57 1.40
N HIS A 25 -12.38 13.61 2.02
CA HIS A 25 -13.00 12.41 2.61
C HIS A 25 -14.03 12.75 3.71
N GLY A 26 -13.82 13.85 4.44
CA GLY A 26 -14.76 14.33 5.46
C GLY A 26 -16.10 14.81 4.90
N GLU A 27 -16.12 15.38 3.69
CA GLU A 27 -17.35 15.89 3.06
C GLU A 27 -18.29 14.74 2.67
N VAL A 28 -17.75 13.61 2.20
CA VAL A 28 -18.53 12.38 1.95
C VAL A 28 -19.11 11.81 3.24
N PHE A 29 -18.32 11.76 4.32
CA PHE A 29 -18.80 11.23 5.59
C PHE A 29 -19.88 12.10 6.23
N THR A 30 -19.80 13.41 6.08
CA THR A 30 -20.80 14.34 6.63
C THR A 30 -22.13 14.27 5.86
N LEU A 31 -22.10 13.87 4.58
CA LEU A 31 -23.28 13.67 3.73
C LEU A 31 -23.92 12.28 3.92
N LEU A 32 -23.13 11.26 4.29
CA LEU A 32 -23.63 9.90 4.50
C LEU A 32 -24.02 9.58 5.95
N ALA A 33 -23.40 10.23 6.94
CA ALA A 33 -23.50 9.84 8.34
C ALA A 33 -23.80 11.03 9.25
N ASP A 34 -24.45 10.75 10.38
CA ASP A 34 -24.70 11.75 11.41
C ASP A 34 -23.37 12.30 11.99
N LYS A 35 -23.42 13.53 12.52
CA LYS A 35 -22.24 14.35 12.87
C LYS A 35 -21.25 13.63 13.81
N VAL A 36 -21.76 12.77 14.68
CA VAL A 36 -20.96 11.96 15.63
C VAL A 36 -20.26 10.81 14.91
N THR A 37 -20.98 10.06 14.09
CA THR A 37 -20.46 8.91 13.35
C THR A 37 -19.43 9.35 12.31
N SER A 38 -19.66 10.45 11.60
CA SER A 38 -18.70 11.01 10.63
C SER A 38 -17.35 11.34 11.28
N ARG A 39 -17.35 11.96 12.47
CA ARG A 39 -16.11 12.25 13.21
C ARG A 39 -15.40 11.00 13.71
N ALA A 40 -16.16 10.02 14.23
CA ALA A 40 -15.59 8.76 14.68
C ALA A 40 -14.88 8.00 13.54
N LEU A 41 -15.49 7.99 12.35
CA LEU A 41 -14.91 7.39 11.15
C LEU A 41 -13.64 8.12 10.70
N ASP A 42 -13.63 9.46 10.70
CA ASP A 42 -12.46 10.24 10.30
C ASP A 42 -11.25 9.98 11.22
N TYR A 43 -11.45 10.02 12.54
CA TYR A 43 -10.40 9.66 13.50
C TYR A 43 -9.95 8.20 13.36
N GLY A 44 -10.88 7.27 13.16
CA GLY A 44 -10.57 5.85 12.95
C GLY A 44 -9.72 5.63 11.70
N LEU A 45 -10.03 6.34 10.61
CA LEU A 45 -9.28 6.25 9.36
C LEU A 45 -7.88 6.86 9.50
N CYS A 46 -7.74 8.03 10.11
CA CYS A 46 -6.44 8.62 10.41
C CYS A 46 -5.57 7.67 11.27
N LEU A 47 -6.15 7.07 12.31
CA LEU A 47 -5.43 6.11 13.16
C LEU A 47 -5.04 4.86 12.37
N SER A 48 -5.92 4.35 11.51
CA SER A 48 -5.62 3.17 10.69
C SER A 48 -4.46 3.42 9.72
N GLN A 49 -4.42 4.60 9.08
CA GLN A 49 -3.33 4.98 8.18
C GLN A 49 -2.01 5.13 8.92
N PHE A 50 -2.04 5.65 10.15
CA PHE A 50 -0.86 5.72 11.01
C PHE A 50 -0.32 4.32 11.36
N CYS A 51 -1.20 3.38 11.75
CA CYS A 51 -0.81 1.99 12.01
C CYS A 51 -0.21 1.31 10.77
N VAL A 52 -0.85 1.47 9.60
CA VAL A 52 -0.34 0.93 8.33
C VAL A 52 1.05 1.49 8.01
N GLY A 53 1.29 2.77 8.28
CA GLY A 53 2.62 3.40 8.12
C GLY A 53 3.71 2.68 8.89
N PHE A 54 3.49 2.35 10.18
CA PHE A 54 4.48 1.60 10.97
C PHE A 54 4.72 0.18 10.45
N VAL A 55 3.65 -0.52 10.06
CA VAL A 55 3.76 -1.87 9.49
C VAL A 55 4.60 -1.84 8.21
N MET A 56 4.43 -0.81 7.37
CA MET A 56 5.21 -0.64 6.14
C MET A 56 6.68 -0.31 6.40
N LEU A 57 6.99 0.53 7.39
CA LEU A 57 8.39 0.81 7.78
C LEU A 57 9.11 -0.46 8.25
N ALA A 58 8.45 -1.27 9.08
CA ALA A 58 8.98 -2.55 9.53
C ALA A 58 9.16 -3.54 8.37
N GLY A 59 8.16 -3.63 7.48
CA GLY A 59 8.20 -4.48 6.29
C GLY A 59 9.34 -4.13 5.34
N ALA A 60 9.59 -2.83 5.10
CA ALA A 60 10.68 -2.38 4.24
C ALA A 60 12.06 -2.69 4.81
N GLY A 61 12.24 -2.52 6.14
CA GLY A 61 13.48 -2.90 6.82
C GLY A 61 13.76 -4.40 6.74
N ALA A 62 12.74 -5.23 6.94
CA ALA A 62 12.84 -6.69 6.80
C ALA A 62 13.15 -7.11 5.35
N ASN A 63 12.49 -6.49 4.37
CA ASN A 63 12.69 -6.80 2.96
C ASN A 63 14.13 -6.46 2.50
N LEU A 64 14.68 -5.30 2.90
CA LEU A 64 16.07 -4.95 2.59
C LEU A 64 17.07 -5.91 3.24
N HIS A 65 16.79 -6.34 4.47
CA HIS A 65 17.62 -7.35 5.14
C HIS A 65 17.57 -8.69 4.40
N GLN A 66 16.40 -9.11 3.92
CA GLN A 66 16.24 -10.36 3.16
C GLN A 66 16.86 -10.30 1.76
N GLN A 67 16.79 -9.16 1.07
CA GLN A 67 17.32 -9.02 -0.30
C GLN A 67 18.82 -8.71 -0.37
N PHE A 68 19.37 -7.98 0.62
CA PHE A 68 20.75 -7.49 0.58
C PHE A 68 21.61 -7.93 1.78
N GLY A 69 21.04 -8.62 2.78
CA GLY A 69 21.74 -8.99 4.01
C GLY A 69 22.10 -7.79 4.92
N ALA A 70 21.57 -6.59 4.63
CA ALA A 70 21.87 -5.38 5.40
C ALA A 70 21.18 -5.39 6.78
N PRO A 71 21.81 -4.84 7.83
CA PRO A 71 21.22 -4.81 9.16
C PRO A 71 19.87 -4.06 9.19
N LEU A 72 18.88 -4.61 9.90
CA LEU A 72 17.48 -4.13 9.88
C LEU A 72 17.33 -2.63 10.16
N TRP A 73 18.18 -2.09 11.04
CA TRP A 73 18.11 -0.68 11.43
C TRP A 73 18.37 0.26 10.24
N VAL A 74 19.30 -0.10 9.35
CA VAL A 74 19.64 0.71 8.18
C VAL A 74 18.46 0.79 7.21
N GLY A 75 17.79 -0.32 6.95
CA GLY A 75 16.64 -0.36 6.05
C GLY A 75 15.44 0.44 6.57
N SER A 76 15.15 0.34 7.87
CA SER A 76 14.06 1.08 8.51
C SER A 76 14.33 2.59 8.59
N THR A 77 15.56 2.99 8.97
CA THR A 77 15.95 4.40 9.02
C THR A 77 15.94 5.05 7.63
N LEU A 78 16.39 4.33 6.60
CA LEU A 78 16.32 4.80 5.22
C LEU A 78 14.88 5.08 4.80
N MET A 79 13.96 4.16 5.08
CA MET A 79 12.55 4.36 4.75
C MET A 79 11.88 5.47 5.54
N LEU A 80 12.24 5.66 6.81
CA LEU A 80 11.75 6.78 7.61
C LEU A 80 12.12 8.12 6.96
N VAL A 81 13.37 8.27 6.54
CA VAL A 81 13.83 9.50 5.85
C VAL A 81 13.07 9.70 4.54
N LEU A 82 12.89 8.65 3.74
CA LEU A 82 12.13 8.73 2.49
C LEU A 82 10.68 9.16 2.70
N VAL A 83 9.99 8.60 3.70
CA VAL A 83 8.61 8.99 4.02
C VAL A 83 8.53 10.45 4.48
N LEU A 84 9.49 10.94 5.27
CA LEU A 84 9.53 12.36 5.65
C LEU A 84 9.73 13.27 4.44
N VAL A 85 10.64 12.92 3.51
CA VAL A 85 10.88 13.69 2.29
C VAL A 85 9.64 13.70 1.38
N VAL A 86 9.01 12.54 1.18
CA VAL A 86 7.79 12.44 0.37
C VAL A 86 6.61 13.16 1.05
N GLY A 87 6.54 13.14 2.38
CA GLY A 87 5.53 13.86 3.15
C GLY A 87 5.66 15.38 3.07
N MET A 88 6.86 15.91 2.76
CA MET A 88 7.08 17.35 2.51
C MET A 88 6.71 17.77 1.08
N LEU A 89 6.34 16.82 0.22
CA LEU A 89 6.04 17.05 -1.19
C LEU A 89 4.56 17.37 -1.40
N ASP A 90 4.24 18.13 -2.45
CA ASP A 90 2.84 18.41 -2.81
C ASP A 90 2.08 17.12 -3.14
N VAL A 91 0.83 17.04 -2.68
CA VAL A 91 -0.04 15.86 -2.88
C VAL A 91 -0.15 15.49 -4.36
N ASP A 92 -0.26 16.47 -5.26
CA ASP A 92 -0.31 16.23 -6.72
C ASP A 92 0.95 15.51 -7.24
N ARG A 93 2.12 15.83 -6.68
CA ARG A 93 3.38 15.18 -7.07
C ARG A 93 3.48 13.79 -6.47
N VAL A 94 3.06 13.61 -5.22
CA VAL A 94 3.00 12.29 -4.56
C VAL A 94 2.07 11.35 -5.34
N THR A 95 0.86 11.81 -5.68
CA THR A 95 -0.11 11.02 -6.45
C THR A 95 0.44 10.64 -7.82
N ARG A 96 1.11 11.56 -8.52
CA ARG A 96 1.75 11.27 -9.82
C ARG A 96 2.80 10.16 -9.70
N VAL A 97 3.65 10.23 -8.67
CA VAL A 97 4.69 9.23 -8.43
C VAL A 97 4.08 7.86 -8.10
N ILE A 98 3.13 7.78 -7.17
CA ILE A 98 2.47 6.52 -6.80
C ILE A 98 1.76 5.90 -8.01
N SER A 99 1.07 6.71 -8.81
CA SER A 99 0.37 6.25 -10.00
C SER A 99 1.30 5.72 -11.10
N ALA A 100 2.58 6.13 -11.11
CA ALA A 100 3.60 5.60 -12.03
C ALA A 100 4.28 4.34 -11.47
N ILE A 101 4.54 4.28 -10.15
CA ILE A 101 5.19 3.13 -9.50
C ILE A 101 4.26 1.91 -9.46
N THR A 102 2.97 2.10 -9.15
CA THR A 102 2.01 1.00 -9.00
C THR A 102 1.89 0.12 -10.25
N PRO A 103 1.67 0.64 -11.47
CA PRO A 103 1.60 -0.19 -12.67
C PRO A 103 2.94 -0.86 -13.00
N LEU A 104 4.07 -0.19 -12.73
CA LEU A 104 5.40 -0.78 -12.88
C LEU A 104 5.57 -1.99 -11.97
N MET A 105 5.18 -1.89 -10.70
CA MET A 105 5.23 -2.99 -9.74
C MET A 105 4.41 -4.19 -10.20
N VAL A 106 3.18 -3.96 -10.68
CA VAL A 106 2.32 -5.02 -11.22
C VAL A 106 2.99 -5.70 -12.42
N LEU A 107 3.57 -4.92 -13.34
CA LEU A 107 4.28 -5.46 -14.51
C LEU A 107 5.45 -6.35 -14.10
N LEU A 108 6.28 -5.89 -13.16
CA LEU A 108 7.43 -6.66 -12.66
C LEU A 108 6.98 -7.96 -12.00
N LEU A 109 5.90 -7.94 -11.23
CA LEU A 109 5.34 -9.14 -10.60
C LEU A 109 4.83 -10.16 -11.63
N ILE A 110 4.19 -9.70 -12.71
CA ILE A 110 3.76 -10.59 -13.80
C ILE A 110 4.96 -11.24 -14.47
N VAL A 111 6.01 -10.47 -14.77
CA VAL A 111 7.24 -10.99 -15.37
C VAL A 111 7.90 -12.01 -14.44
N ALA A 112 8.04 -11.70 -13.15
CA ALA A 112 8.59 -12.61 -12.16
C ALA A 112 7.77 -13.90 -12.03
N ALA A 113 6.44 -13.80 -12.03
CA ALA A 113 5.55 -14.96 -11.99
C ALA A 113 5.69 -15.86 -13.23
N VAL A 114 5.77 -15.28 -14.43
CA VAL A 114 6.00 -16.04 -15.67
C VAL A 114 7.38 -16.69 -15.66
N PHE A 115 8.40 -15.99 -15.17
CA PHE A 115 9.76 -16.53 -15.05
C PHE A 115 9.83 -17.71 -14.08
N ALA A 116 9.20 -17.60 -12.90
CA ALA A 116 9.11 -18.67 -11.92
C ALA A 116 8.40 -19.91 -12.47
N LEU A 117 7.28 -19.73 -13.19
CA LEU A 117 6.55 -20.85 -13.82
C LEU A 117 7.31 -21.54 -14.95
N THR A 118 8.21 -20.83 -15.64
CA THR A 118 8.99 -21.37 -16.76
C THR A 118 10.33 -21.97 -16.34
N HIS A 119 10.85 -21.62 -15.15
CA HIS A 119 12.09 -22.15 -14.57
C HIS A 119 11.88 -22.89 -13.23
N PRO A 120 11.03 -23.94 -13.17
CA PRO A 120 10.68 -24.61 -11.91
C PRO A 120 11.84 -25.37 -11.23
N MET A 121 12.96 -25.61 -11.92
CA MET A 121 14.11 -26.37 -11.40
C MET A 121 15.13 -25.53 -10.60
N LEU A 122 15.00 -24.20 -10.53
CA LEU A 122 15.91 -23.35 -9.75
C LEU A 122 15.41 -23.08 -8.32
N GLU A 123 14.10 -23.04 -8.10
CA GLU A 123 13.49 -22.72 -6.79
C GLU A 123 13.61 -23.84 -5.75
N VAL A 124 13.57 -25.12 -6.15
CA VAL A 124 13.66 -26.26 -5.21
C VAL A 124 15.08 -26.40 -4.62
N SER A 125 16.11 -25.97 -5.35
CA SER A 125 17.50 -26.03 -4.89
C SER A 125 17.86 -24.91 -3.91
N GLU A 126 17.21 -23.74 -3.99
CA GLU A 126 17.43 -22.63 -3.03
C GLU A 126 16.50 -22.74 -1.81
N ALA A 127 15.27 -23.26 -1.97
CA ALA A 127 14.35 -23.50 -0.85
C ALA A 127 14.80 -24.65 0.09
N SER A 128 15.58 -25.61 -0.41
CA SER A 128 16.16 -26.70 0.41
C SER A 128 17.51 -26.36 1.05
N ALA A 129 18.14 -25.23 0.67
CA ALA A 129 19.37 -24.72 1.29
C ALA A 129 19.11 -23.72 2.44
N MET A 130 17.87 -23.24 2.59
CA MET A 130 17.41 -22.37 3.69
C MET A 130 16.56 -23.10 4.75
N ALA A 131 16.33 -24.41 4.61
CA ALA A 131 15.68 -25.27 5.61
C ALA A 131 16.75 -26.08 6.38
#